data_AF-K2A6R4-F1
#
_entry.id   AF-K2A6R4-F1
#
_cell.length_a   1.000
_cell.length_b   1.000
_cell.length_c   1.000
_cell.angle_alpha   90.00
_cell.angle_beta   90.00
_cell.angle_gamma   90.00
#
_symmetry.space_group_name_H-M   'P 1'
#
loop_
_entity.id
_entity.type
_entity.pdbx_description
1 polymer ?
#
loop_
_entity_poly.entity_id
_entity_poly.type
_entity_poly.pdbx_seq_one_letter_code
_entity_poly.pdbx_strand_id
1 'polypeptide(L)'
;SISSGMGYVAAEENATNEVGVIPLDASYSPVLRANYTVEAARVGRSSNYDKVRLTLTTDGTITPEAAVRESAKILTDFFGFVNSEAAYTVDEKVKSTKETSGFVDDLDLPTRVLNALRKSGINKLSDLKSLSLADLKKVKNLGEKSALQVVDTAKEKGVIIE
;
A
#
# COMPACT_ATOMS: atom_id res chain seq x y z
N SER A 1 28.08 -1.47 -17.46
CA SER A 1 28.20 -0.19 -16.71
C SER A 1 28.38 -0.50 -15.23
N ILE A 2 28.87 0.44 -14.43
CA ILE A 2 28.91 0.31 -12.96
C ILE A 2 27.78 1.18 -12.41
N SER A 3 26.95 0.61 -11.54
CA SER A 3 25.82 1.30 -10.89
C SER A 3 25.89 1.11 -9.37
N SER A 4 25.30 2.04 -8.64
CA SER A 4 25.00 1.87 -7.22
C SER A 4 23.56 1.41 -7.04
N GLY A 5 23.31 0.61 -6.01
CA GLY A 5 22.00 0.01 -5.74
C GLY A 5 21.94 -0.53 -4.32
N MET A 6 20.84 -1.23 -4.01
CA MET A 6 20.66 -1.92 -2.74
C MET A 6 20.21 -3.36 -3.00
N GLY A 7 20.71 -4.30 -2.20
CA GLY A 7 20.31 -5.70 -2.28
C GLY A 7 20.86 -6.40 -3.51
N TYR A 8 19.99 -7.16 -4.17
CA TYR A 8 20.32 -8.03 -5.30
C TYR A 8 19.37 -7.75 -6.46
N VAL A 9 19.90 -7.70 -7.66
CA VAL A 9 19.14 -7.58 -8.90
C VAL A 9 19.57 -8.72 -9.82
N ALA A 10 18.61 -9.52 -10.27
CA ALA A 10 18.87 -10.64 -11.17
C ALA A 10 19.24 -10.15 -12.58
N ALA A 11 20.00 -10.96 -13.31
CA ALA A 11 20.41 -10.65 -14.68
C ALA A 11 19.22 -10.35 -15.61
N GLU A 12 18.08 -11.03 -15.44
CA GLU A 12 16.87 -10.81 -16.24
C GLU A 12 16.30 -9.40 -16.06
N GLU A 13 16.38 -8.83 -14.86
CA GLU A 13 15.94 -7.46 -14.58
C GLU A 13 16.90 -6.42 -15.17
N ASN A 14 18.17 -6.80 -15.38
CA ASN A 14 19.19 -5.98 -16.04
C ASN A 14 19.24 -6.17 -17.57
N ALA A 15 18.35 -6.99 -18.15
CA ALA A 15 18.39 -7.31 -19.57
C ALA A 15 18.08 -6.07 -20.44
N THR A 16 18.92 -5.85 -21.45
CA THR A 16 18.73 -4.78 -22.43
C THR A 16 18.56 -5.37 -23.82
N ASN A 17 17.91 -4.64 -24.72
CA ASN A 17 17.78 -5.04 -26.13
C ASN A 17 19.00 -4.64 -26.97
N GLU A 18 20.09 -4.21 -26.34
CA GLU A 18 21.30 -3.77 -27.05
C GLU A 18 22.17 -4.97 -27.42
N VAL A 19 22.51 -5.07 -28.71
CA VAL A 19 23.34 -6.15 -29.22
C VAL A 19 24.76 -6.01 -28.67
N GLY A 20 25.28 -7.12 -28.12
CA GLY A 20 26.63 -7.18 -27.55
C GLY A 20 26.71 -6.90 -26.05
N VAL A 21 25.57 -6.66 -25.38
CA VAL A 21 25.50 -6.53 -23.93
C VAL A 21 25.16 -7.88 -23.31
N ILE A 22 25.95 -8.32 -22.33
CA ILE A 22 25.67 -9.53 -21.54
C ILE A 22 25.18 -9.06 -20.16
N PRO A 23 23.91 -9.28 -19.81
CA PRO A 23 23.42 -8.96 -18.49
C PRO A 23 24.02 -9.91 -17.44
N LEU A 24 24.29 -9.38 -16.26
CA LEU A 24 24.80 -10.12 -15.12
C LEU A 24 23.95 -9.81 -13.89
N ASP A 25 23.99 -10.71 -12.93
CA ASP A 25 23.47 -10.45 -11.59
C ASP A 25 24.28 -9.34 -10.92
N ALA A 26 23.57 -8.44 -10.24
CA ALA A 26 24.18 -7.35 -9.49
C ALA A 26 23.93 -7.53 -8.00
N SER A 27 24.99 -7.82 -7.25
CA SER A 27 24.98 -7.80 -5.79
C SER A 27 25.58 -6.48 -5.30
N TYR A 28 24.76 -5.67 -4.66
CA TYR A 28 25.17 -4.35 -4.14
C TYR A 28 25.56 -4.39 -2.66
N SER A 29 25.86 -5.57 -2.11
CA SER A 29 26.27 -5.73 -0.71
C SER A 29 27.79 -5.74 -0.57
N PRO A 30 28.39 -4.75 0.11
CA PRO A 30 29.83 -4.78 0.43
C PRO A 30 30.15 -5.69 1.63
N VAL A 31 29.13 -6.24 2.30
CA VAL A 31 29.28 -7.20 3.41
C VAL A 31 29.23 -8.63 2.87
N LEU A 32 30.30 -9.39 3.13
CA LEU A 32 30.44 -10.79 2.70
C LEU A 32 29.96 -11.76 3.78
N ARG A 33 30.21 -11.44 5.06
CA ARG A 33 29.82 -12.31 6.19
C ARG A 33 29.58 -11.50 7.44
N ALA A 34 28.47 -11.78 8.12
CA ALA A 34 28.16 -11.24 9.44
C ALA A 34 27.83 -12.40 10.39
N ASN A 35 28.38 -12.37 11.59
CA ASN A 35 28.11 -13.34 12.65
C ASN A 35 28.09 -12.64 14.01
N TYR A 36 27.37 -13.20 14.98
CA TYR A 36 27.37 -12.72 16.35
C TYR A 36 27.43 -13.88 17.35
N THR A 37 27.97 -13.58 18.52
CA THR A 37 28.00 -14.50 19.68
C THR A 37 27.61 -13.71 20.92
N VAL A 38 26.89 -14.38 21.83
CA VAL A 38 26.46 -13.80 23.10
C VAL A 38 27.09 -14.60 24.22
N GLU A 39 27.79 -13.93 25.11
CA GLU A 39 28.51 -14.51 26.23
C GLU A 39 28.12 -13.79 27.52
N ALA A 40 28.06 -14.51 28.64
CA ALA A 40 27.82 -13.89 29.94
C ALA A 40 28.99 -12.95 30.30
N ALA A 41 28.65 -11.75 30.74
CA ALA A 41 29.61 -10.71 31.09
C ALA A 41 29.48 -10.33 32.56
N ARG A 42 30.62 -10.35 33.25
CA ARG A 42 30.71 -9.79 34.60
C ARG A 42 31.20 -8.35 34.51
N VAL A 43 30.35 -7.42 34.96
CA VAL A 43 30.66 -5.98 35.00
C VAL A 43 30.73 -5.55 36.47
N GLY A 44 31.95 -5.34 36.96
CA GLY A 44 32.20 -5.06 38.36
C GLY A 44 31.75 -6.22 39.28
N ARG A 45 30.78 -5.95 40.15
CA ARG A 45 30.21 -6.97 41.07
C ARG A 45 28.99 -7.71 40.50
N SER A 46 28.40 -7.23 39.41
CA SER A 46 27.21 -7.83 38.79
C SER A 46 27.58 -8.79 37.66
N SER A 47 26.91 -9.93 37.57
CA SER A 47 27.09 -10.94 36.53
C SER A 47 25.87 -11.09 35.60
N ASN A 48 24.92 -10.15 35.65
CA ASN A 48 23.66 -10.22 34.90
C ASN A 48 23.71 -9.44 33.59
N TYR A 49 24.89 -9.27 33.00
CA TYR A 49 25.05 -8.60 31.72
C TYR A 49 25.42 -9.62 30.65
N ASP A 50 24.96 -9.36 29.43
CA ASP A 50 25.39 -10.10 28.25
C ASP A 50 26.38 -9.25 27.44
N LYS A 51 27.43 -9.89 26.94
CA LYS A 51 28.36 -9.31 25.97
C LYS A 51 28.07 -9.88 24.60
N VAL A 52 27.74 -9.00 23.68
CA VAL A 52 27.58 -9.34 22.26
C VAL A 52 28.89 -9.08 21.54
N ARG A 53 29.42 -10.10 20.86
CA ARG A 53 30.56 -9.97 19.95
C ARG A 53 30.10 -10.16 18.52
N LEU A 54 30.20 -9.09 17.73
CA LEU A 54 29.92 -9.07 16.30
C LEU A 54 31.21 -9.32 15.52
N THR A 55 31.17 -10.25 14.57
CA THR A 55 32.25 -10.53 13.62
C THR A 55 31.75 -10.24 12.21
N LEU A 56 32.35 -9.26 11.55
CA LEU A 56 31.94 -8.79 10.23
C LEU A 56 33.12 -8.85 9.25
N THR A 57 32.87 -9.31 8.03
CA THR A 57 33.84 -9.38 6.94
C THR A 57 33.26 -8.63 5.74
N THR A 58 34.00 -7.64 5.23
CA THR A 58 33.63 -6.83 4.06
C THR A 58 34.60 -7.09 2.89
N ASP A 59 34.20 -6.69 1.69
CA ASP A 59 35.00 -6.77 0.46
C ASP A 59 36.09 -5.66 0.34
N GLY A 60 36.14 -4.74 1.31
CA GLY A 60 37.06 -3.61 1.34
C GLY A 60 36.46 -2.29 0.81
N THR A 61 35.28 -2.33 0.17
CA THR A 61 34.57 -1.13 -0.30
C THR A 61 34.11 -0.25 0.84
N ILE A 62 33.79 -0.85 2.00
CA ILE A 62 33.47 -0.17 3.26
C ILE A 62 34.20 -0.84 4.44
N THR A 63 34.54 -0.06 5.46
CA THR A 63 35.07 -0.62 6.70
C THR A 63 33.96 -1.31 7.50
N PRO A 64 34.25 -2.39 8.24
CA PRO A 64 33.26 -3.05 9.09
C PRO A 64 32.57 -2.10 10.07
N GLU A 65 33.30 -1.15 10.66
CA GLU A 65 32.75 -0.16 11.58
C GLU A 65 31.73 0.76 10.90
N ALA A 66 32.05 1.26 9.70
CA ALA A 66 31.13 2.11 8.94
C ALA A 66 29.88 1.35 8.51
N ALA A 67 30.01 0.08 8.11
CA ALA A 67 28.86 -0.78 7.80
C ALA A 67 27.95 -0.97 9.01
N VAL A 68 28.51 -1.22 10.20
CA VAL A 68 27.72 -1.34 11.44
C VAL A 68 27.02 -0.01 11.77
N ARG A 69 27.71 1.12 11.62
CA ARG A 69 27.11 2.45 11.85
C ARG A 69 25.92 2.71 10.94
N GLU A 70 26.04 2.40 9.66
CA GLU A 70 24.94 2.56 8.70
C GLU A 70 23.76 1.62 9.03
N SER A 71 24.05 0.37 9.40
CA SER A 71 23.02 -0.58 9.84
C SER A 71 22.27 -0.11 11.09
N ALA A 72 22.99 0.49 12.05
CA ALA A 72 22.39 1.03 13.27
C ALA A 72 21.48 2.22 12.97
N LYS A 73 21.85 3.07 12.01
CA LYS A 73 21.03 4.18 11.54
C LYS A 73 19.73 3.66 10.91
N ILE A 74 19.82 2.72 9.97
CA ILE A 74 18.65 2.09 9.33
C ILE A 74 17.71 1.49 10.40
N LEU A 75 18.27 0.77 11.38
CA LEU A 75 17.50 0.17 12.46
C LEU A 75 16.80 1.22 13.35
N THR A 76 17.50 2.31 13.65
CA THR A 76 16.96 3.41 14.47
C THR A 76 15.84 4.13 13.74
N ASP A 77 16.02 4.41 12.44
CA ASP A 77 14.99 5.04 11.60
C ASP A 77 13.73 4.14 11.53
N PHE A 78 13.92 2.83 11.38
CA PHE A 78 12.82 1.86 11.40
C PHE A 78 12.05 1.88 12.73
N PHE A 79 12.74 1.81 13.87
CA PHE A 79 12.06 1.85 15.17
C PHE A 79 11.46 3.23 15.48
N GLY A 80 12.06 4.30 14.96
CA GLY A 80 11.49 5.65 15.00
C GLY A 80 10.13 5.69 14.31
N PHE A 81 10.02 5.04 13.15
CA PHE A 81 8.73 4.87 12.46
C PHE A 81 7.76 4.04 13.29
N VAL A 82 8.16 2.86 13.79
CA VAL A 82 7.28 1.97 14.59
C VAL A 82 6.74 2.66 15.85
N ASN A 83 7.54 3.51 16.48
CA ASN A 83 7.13 4.25 17.68
C ASN A 83 6.31 5.51 17.37
N SER A 84 6.13 5.86 16.10
CA SER A 84 5.33 7.01 15.69
C SER A 84 3.85 6.66 15.62
N GLU A 85 2.99 7.66 15.86
CA GLU A 85 1.54 7.53 15.67
C GLU A 85 1.18 7.10 14.24
N ALA A 86 2.03 7.43 13.26
CA ALA A 86 1.88 7.06 11.85
C ALA A 86 2.00 5.55 11.59
N ALA A 87 2.67 4.78 12.47
CA ALA A 87 2.70 3.32 12.35
C ALA A 87 1.36 2.66 12.72
N TYR A 88 0.53 3.36 13.52
CA TYR A 88 -0.78 2.89 13.95
C TYR A 88 -1.93 3.49 13.14
N THR A 89 -1.67 4.57 12.40
CA THR A 89 -2.52 4.94 11.28
C THR A 89 -2.26 3.93 10.17
N VAL A 90 -2.93 2.78 10.26
CA VAL A 90 -3.26 2.01 9.06
C VAL A 90 -3.95 3.02 8.16
N ASP A 91 -3.25 3.48 7.12
CA ASP A 91 -3.87 4.17 6.02
C ASP A 91 -5.04 3.24 5.62
N GLU A 92 -6.28 3.61 5.92
CA GLU A 92 -7.49 3.12 5.26
C GLU A 92 -7.47 3.58 3.78
N LYS A 93 -6.31 3.52 3.14
CA LYS A 93 -6.08 3.50 1.71
C LYS A 93 -5.84 2.06 1.24
N VAL A 94 -6.51 1.09 1.86
CA VAL A 94 -7.20 0.14 0.99
C VAL A 94 -8.14 1.01 0.18
N LYS A 95 -7.84 1.17 -1.11
CA LYS A 95 -8.70 1.86 -2.07
C LYS A 95 -10.14 1.64 -1.66
N SER A 96 -10.76 2.69 -1.14
CA SER A 96 -12.20 2.83 -1.11
C SER A 96 -12.65 2.92 -2.58
N THR A 97 -12.60 1.81 -3.30
CA THR A 97 -13.86 1.24 -3.75
C THR A 97 -14.68 1.10 -2.47
N LYS A 98 -15.39 2.18 -2.09
CA LYS A 98 -16.62 2.03 -1.32
C LYS A 98 -17.34 0.93 -2.08
N GLU A 99 -17.31 -0.28 -1.54
CA GLU A 99 -18.23 -1.30 -1.97
C GLU A 99 -19.58 -0.63 -1.81
N THR A 100 -20.24 -0.32 -2.91
CA THR A 100 -21.60 0.20 -2.89
C THR A 100 -22.53 -0.96 -2.53
N SER A 101 -22.29 -1.58 -1.38
CA SER A 101 -23.04 -2.68 -0.80
C SER A 101 -24.24 -2.10 -0.07
N GLY A 102 -25.24 -1.72 -0.87
CA GLY A 102 -26.52 -1.22 -0.38
C GLY A 102 -27.59 -1.33 -1.47
N PHE A 103 -28.84 -1.27 -1.04
CA PHE A 103 -29.99 -1.29 -1.94
C PHE A 103 -30.39 0.14 -2.29
N VAL A 104 -31.07 0.30 -3.43
CA VAL A 104 -31.68 1.59 -3.80
C VAL A 104 -32.73 2.03 -2.76
N ASP A 105 -33.33 1.08 -2.05
CA ASP A 105 -34.27 1.32 -0.94
C ASP A 105 -33.62 2.06 0.24
N ASP A 106 -32.29 2.04 0.35
CA ASP A 106 -31.55 2.79 1.37
C ASP A 106 -31.45 4.28 1.00
N LEU A 107 -31.84 4.70 -0.20
CA LEU A 107 -31.94 6.12 -0.57
C LEU A 107 -33.28 6.67 -0.08
N ASP A 108 -33.27 7.84 0.56
CA ASP A 108 -34.47 8.52 1.08
C ASP A 108 -35.31 9.15 -0.06
N LEU A 109 -35.70 8.31 -1.01
CA LEU A 109 -36.42 8.67 -2.22
C LEU A 109 -37.93 8.42 -2.05
N PRO A 110 -38.77 9.20 -2.75
CA PRO A 110 -40.21 8.93 -2.79
C PRO A 110 -40.49 7.51 -3.31
N THR A 111 -41.48 6.83 -2.74
CA THR A 111 -41.87 5.45 -3.11
C THR A 111 -42.14 5.26 -4.61
N ARG A 112 -42.58 6.31 -5.30
CA ARG A 112 -42.78 6.30 -6.77
C ARG A 112 -41.46 6.17 -7.54
N VAL A 113 -40.39 6.78 -7.05
CA VAL A 113 -39.04 6.74 -7.64
C VAL A 113 -38.39 5.38 -7.38
N LEU A 114 -38.47 4.87 -6.15
CA LEU A 114 -37.99 3.53 -5.80
C LEU A 114 -38.66 2.45 -6.67
N ASN A 115 -39.98 2.53 -6.85
CA ASN A 115 -40.72 1.60 -7.69
C ASN A 115 -40.36 1.69 -9.18
N ALA A 116 -40.04 2.89 -9.69
CA ALA A 116 -39.57 3.06 -11.06
C ALA A 116 -38.20 2.40 -11.26
N LEU A 117 -37.26 2.62 -10.33
CA LEU A 117 -35.91 2.05 -10.35
C LEU A 117 -35.93 0.51 -10.28
N ARG A 118 -36.74 -0.07 -9.38
CA ARG A 118 -36.93 -1.52 -9.25
C ARG A 118 -37.52 -2.13 -10.53
N LYS A 119 -38.49 -1.47 -11.15
CA LYS A 119 -39.11 -1.94 -12.40
C LYS A 119 -38.16 -1.90 -13.59
N SER A 120 -37.14 -1.04 -13.56
CA SER A 120 -36.03 -1.04 -14.52
C SER A 120 -34.89 -1.99 -14.16
N GLY A 121 -35.01 -2.79 -13.09
CA GLY A 121 -33.99 -3.75 -12.68
C GLY A 121 -32.84 -3.15 -11.87
N ILE A 122 -32.92 -1.87 -11.49
CA ILE A 122 -31.93 -1.17 -10.67
C ILE A 122 -32.29 -1.41 -9.21
N ASN A 123 -31.63 -2.37 -8.57
CA ASN A 123 -31.94 -2.75 -7.19
C ASN A 123 -30.79 -2.41 -6.23
N LYS A 124 -29.54 -2.36 -6.74
CA LYS A 124 -28.34 -2.08 -5.93
C LYS A 124 -27.78 -0.69 -6.23
N LEU A 125 -27.11 -0.11 -5.25
CA LEU A 125 -26.37 1.15 -5.44
C LEU A 125 -25.20 1.01 -6.44
N SER A 126 -24.69 -0.21 -6.64
CA SER A 126 -23.73 -0.52 -7.72
C SER A 126 -24.29 -0.23 -9.10
N ASP A 127 -25.57 -0.52 -9.32
CA ASP A 127 -26.22 -0.38 -10.63
C ASP A 127 -26.36 1.11 -10.98
N LEU A 128 -26.65 1.95 -9.97
CA LEU A 128 -26.72 3.41 -10.13
C LEU A 128 -25.38 4.04 -10.53
N LYS A 129 -24.26 3.53 -10.00
CA LYS A 129 -22.92 4.03 -10.32
C LYS A 129 -22.53 3.80 -11.79
N SER A 130 -23.13 2.81 -12.44
CA SER A 130 -22.86 2.47 -13.84
C SER A 130 -23.72 3.22 -14.85
N LEU A 131 -24.70 4.01 -14.38
CA LEU A 131 -25.65 4.72 -15.21
C LEU A 131 -25.27 6.19 -15.33
N SER A 132 -25.68 6.81 -16.44
CA SER A 132 -25.58 8.26 -16.61
C SER A 132 -26.90 8.97 -16.33
N LEU A 133 -26.87 10.30 -16.16
CA LEU A 133 -28.09 11.12 -16.06
C LEU A 133 -29.02 10.90 -17.28
N ALA A 134 -28.46 10.70 -18.46
CA ALA A 134 -29.21 10.42 -19.67
C ALA A 134 -29.93 9.05 -19.63
N ASP A 135 -29.35 8.07 -18.94
CA ASP A 135 -29.94 6.74 -18.81
C ASP A 135 -31.02 6.69 -17.73
N LEU A 136 -30.88 7.47 -16.65
CA LEU A 136 -31.95 7.68 -15.67
C LEU A 136 -33.18 8.31 -16.33
N LYS A 137 -33.00 9.26 -17.26
CA LYS A 137 -34.11 9.86 -18.02
C LYS A 137 -34.85 8.87 -18.94
N LYS A 138 -34.23 7.74 -19.30
CA LYS A 138 -34.86 6.68 -20.12
C LYS A 138 -35.68 5.70 -19.28
N VAL A 139 -35.54 5.73 -17.95
CA VAL A 139 -36.30 4.86 -17.04
C VAL A 139 -37.78 5.21 -17.13
N LYS A 140 -38.60 4.20 -17.46
CA LYS A 140 -40.05 4.35 -17.60
C LYS A 140 -40.65 4.83 -16.28
N ASN A 141 -41.38 5.94 -16.32
CA ASN A 141 -42.01 6.63 -15.17
C ASN A 141 -41.03 7.41 -14.26
N LEU A 142 -39.81 7.71 -14.73
CA LEU A 142 -38.90 8.65 -14.07
C LEU A 142 -38.90 9.98 -14.83
N GLY A 143 -39.37 11.05 -14.19
CA GLY A 143 -39.35 12.41 -14.77
C GLY A 143 -38.01 13.11 -14.54
N GLU A 144 -37.76 14.22 -15.26
CA GLU A 144 -36.51 14.98 -15.18
C GLU A 144 -36.17 15.45 -13.75
N LYS A 145 -37.17 15.93 -13.00
CA LYS A 145 -37.00 16.31 -11.59
C LYS A 145 -36.66 15.12 -10.68
N SER A 146 -37.21 13.94 -10.96
CA SER A 146 -36.95 12.73 -10.19
C SER A 146 -35.57 12.13 -10.49
N ALA A 147 -35.10 12.24 -11.75
CA ALA A 147 -33.75 11.82 -12.13
C ALA A 147 -32.67 12.68 -11.42
N LEU A 148 -32.88 14.00 -11.36
CA LEU A 148 -32.00 14.90 -10.58
C LEU A 148 -31.99 14.55 -9.09
N GLN A 149 -33.17 14.28 -8.51
CA GLN A 149 -33.29 13.89 -7.11
C GLN A 149 -32.52 12.59 -6.79
N VAL A 150 -32.48 11.63 -7.71
CA VAL A 150 -31.68 10.39 -7.56
C VAL A 150 -30.19 10.72 -7.54
N VAL A 151 -29.71 11.60 -8.43
CA VAL A 151 -28.30 12.01 -8.48
C VAL A 151 -27.89 12.74 -7.21
N ASP A 152 -28.72 13.66 -6.73
CA ASP A 152 -28.44 14.45 -5.52
C ASP A 152 -28.38 13.56 -4.28
N THR A 153 -29.39 12.70 -4.07
CA THR A 153 -29.43 11.77 -2.92
C THR A 153 -28.36 10.69 -2.98
N ALA A 154 -28.02 10.19 -4.18
CA ALA A 154 -26.91 9.26 -4.36
C ALA A 154 -25.57 9.92 -3.99
N LYS A 155 -25.37 11.18 -4.41
CA LYS A 155 -24.19 11.97 -4.09
C LYS A 155 -24.05 12.22 -2.58
N GLU A 156 -25.16 12.52 -1.89
CA GLU A 156 -25.19 12.66 -0.42
C GLU A 156 -24.76 11.36 0.30
N LYS A 157 -25.13 10.19 -0.22
CA LYS A 157 -24.69 8.88 0.31
C LYS A 157 -23.33 8.42 -0.23
N GLY A 158 -22.64 9.27 -1.00
CA GLY A 158 -21.28 9.05 -1.48
C GLY A 158 -21.18 8.14 -2.72
N VAL A 159 -22.28 8.01 -3.49
CA VAL A 159 -22.33 7.36 -4.80
C VAL A 159 -22.34 8.43 -5.87
N ILE A 160 -21.26 8.48 -6.68
CA ILE A 160 -21.16 9.44 -7.78
C ILE A 160 -21.69 8.77 -9.04
N ILE A 161 -22.66 9.42 -9.68
CA ILE A 161 -23.26 9.07 -10.97
C ILE A 161 -22.73 10.09 -11.98
N GLU A 162 -22.17 9.64 -13.10
CA GLU A 162 -21.57 10.52 -14.14
C GLU A 162 -22.59 11.06 -15.17
#